data_AF-A0AAV0TT36-F1
#
_entry.id   AF-A0AAV0TT36-F1
#
_cell.length_a   1.000
_cell.length_b   1.000
_cell.length_c   1.000
_cell.angle_alpha   90.00
_cell.angle_beta   90.00
_cell.angle_gamma   90.00
#
_symmetry.space_group_name_H-M   'P 1'
#
loop_
_entity.id
_entity.type
_entity.pdbx_description
1 polymer ?
#
loop_
_entity_poly.entity_id
_entity_poly.type
_entity_poly.pdbx_seq_one_letter_code
_entity_poly.pdbx_strand_id
1 'polypeptide(L)'
;MLQLIRRRALSVLSGISDDLLVSSSLGHHIGGHSHAALVDSLVQTHVVAAGSRLEAALRRVDRGDFVAPQFRNSSERYANRPLKVGTEATISTPQHHAQVLGALEPHLQLGMTAVDVGCGSGVLVAAMVHLVGPLGSVTGVDIVPDLVAFARDNLHRSLGKAVAATQTQVVLSSGKKDLGLPCGSRYDCIHVGVAVETKAEAERFLEYLKPGGGLVVPLGGPNTEQKLVKMTKLADGTVDKRDLMSVLCQPMLDSVPVAIGRETRAEKLERVEKALAQWREDYEAENGRKPTRDDLLGNAVANQLFQEFAALRK
;
A
#
# COMPACT_ATOMS: atom_id res chain seq x y z
N MET A 1 -24.01 -24.55 -19.25
CA MET A 1 -23.43 -25.77 -18.67
C MET A 1 -21.98 -26.03 -19.11
N LEU A 2 -21.65 -25.95 -20.41
CA LEU A 2 -20.26 -26.11 -20.90
C LEU A 2 -19.25 -25.06 -20.40
N GLN A 3 -19.64 -23.79 -20.20
CA GLN A 3 -18.77 -22.77 -19.60
C GLN A 3 -18.45 -23.04 -18.13
N LEU A 4 -19.34 -23.70 -17.38
CA LEU A 4 -19.12 -24.04 -15.98
C LEU A 4 -18.14 -25.21 -15.82
N ILE A 5 -18.19 -26.17 -16.75
CA ILE A 5 -17.33 -27.37 -16.77
C ILE A 5 -15.88 -27.02 -17.18
N ARG A 6 -15.67 -26.07 -18.10
CA ARG A 6 -14.32 -25.55 -18.40
C ARG A 6 -13.69 -24.75 -17.24
N ARG A 7 -14.49 -24.12 -16.39
CA ARG A 7 -14.02 -23.28 -15.25
C ARG A 7 -13.45 -24.12 -14.10
N ARG A 8 -14.08 -25.24 -13.75
CA ARG A 8 -13.56 -26.19 -12.75
C ARG A 8 -12.21 -26.81 -13.12
N ALA A 9 -11.91 -26.93 -14.41
CA ALA A 9 -10.62 -27.48 -14.86
C ALA A 9 -9.46 -26.49 -14.68
N LEU A 10 -9.71 -25.17 -14.68
CA LEU A 10 -8.67 -24.13 -14.57
C LEU A 10 -8.31 -23.76 -13.13
N SER A 11 -9.26 -23.81 -12.18
CA SER A 11 -8.98 -23.56 -10.75
C SER A 11 -8.14 -24.68 -10.13
N VAL A 12 -8.35 -25.94 -10.53
CA VAL A 12 -7.55 -27.09 -10.09
C VAL A 12 -6.12 -27.06 -10.64
N LEU A 13 -5.90 -26.47 -11.83
CA LEU A 13 -4.57 -26.42 -12.47
C LEU A 13 -3.72 -25.21 -12.06
N SER A 14 -4.31 -24.18 -11.45
CA SER A 14 -3.60 -22.93 -11.08
C SER A 14 -3.49 -22.68 -9.57
N GLY A 15 -4.24 -23.40 -8.74
CA GLY A 15 -4.27 -23.17 -7.28
C GLY A 15 -4.95 -21.85 -6.87
N ILE A 16 -5.71 -21.24 -7.79
CA ILE A 16 -6.43 -19.97 -7.60
C ILE A 16 -7.92 -20.27 -7.48
N SER A 17 -8.62 -19.67 -6.50
CA SER A 17 -10.06 -19.87 -6.35
C SER A 17 -10.90 -19.34 -7.52
N ASP A 18 -12.10 -19.88 -7.65
CA ASP A 18 -13.10 -19.40 -8.61
C ASP A 18 -13.42 -17.91 -8.42
N ASP A 19 -13.39 -17.39 -7.17
CA ASP A 19 -13.60 -15.97 -6.87
C ASP A 19 -12.52 -15.08 -7.49
N LEU A 20 -11.24 -15.47 -7.35
CA LEU A 20 -10.12 -14.75 -7.97
C LEU A 20 -10.15 -14.85 -9.49
N LEU A 21 -10.56 -15.99 -10.05
CA LEU A 21 -10.74 -16.14 -11.49
C LEU A 21 -11.87 -15.26 -12.03
N VAL A 22 -13.00 -15.17 -11.33
CA VAL A 22 -14.11 -14.28 -11.69
C VAL A 22 -13.68 -12.83 -11.60
N SER A 23 -12.99 -12.45 -10.51
CA SER A 23 -12.45 -11.10 -10.32
C SER A 23 -11.47 -10.72 -11.43
N SER A 24 -10.55 -11.63 -11.79
CA SER A 24 -9.60 -11.44 -12.89
C SER A 24 -10.30 -11.29 -14.25
N SER A 25 -11.30 -12.14 -14.53
CA SER A 25 -12.08 -12.09 -15.77
C SER A 25 -12.83 -10.76 -15.92
N LEU A 26 -13.53 -10.32 -14.86
CA LEU A 26 -14.17 -9.00 -14.81
C LEU A 26 -13.17 -7.88 -15.03
N GLY A 27 -11.98 -8.04 -14.45
CA GLY A 27 -10.92 -7.04 -14.50
C GLY A 27 -10.39 -6.70 -15.90
N HIS A 28 -10.55 -7.60 -16.88
CA HIS A 28 -10.17 -7.34 -18.28
C HIS A 28 -11.04 -6.28 -18.96
N HIS A 29 -12.24 -6.04 -18.43
CA HIS A 29 -13.19 -5.05 -18.95
C HIS A 29 -13.14 -3.71 -18.20
N ILE A 30 -12.25 -3.59 -17.20
CA ILE A 30 -12.12 -2.39 -16.37
C ILE A 30 -10.83 -1.67 -16.76
N GLY A 31 -10.93 -0.36 -16.97
CA GLY A 31 -9.80 0.49 -17.32
C GLY A 31 -10.20 1.61 -18.28
N GLY A 32 -9.22 2.38 -18.74
CA GLY A 32 -9.47 3.43 -19.72
C GLY A 32 -8.22 4.19 -20.14
N HIS A 33 -8.43 5.23 -20.95
CA HIS A 33 -7.39 6.19 -21.36
C HIS A 33 -7.48 7.52 -20.60
N SER A 34 -8.41 7.62 -19.65
CA SER A 34 -8.63 8.74 -18.75
C SER A 34 -9.26 8.24 -17.47
N HIS A 35 -9.23 9.04 -16.40
CA HIS A 35 -9.91 8.70 -15.15
C HIS A 35 -11.43 8.57 -15.33
N ALA A 36 -12.04 9.45 -16.14
CA ALA A 36 -13.46 9.37 -16.44
C ALA A 36 -13.83 8.02 -17.10
N ALA A 37 -13.06 7.59 -18.12
CA ALA A 37 -13.29 6.31 -18.78
C ALA A 37 -13.09 5.12 -17.83
N LEU A 38 -12.11 5.21 -16.92
CA LEU A 38 -11.91 4.22 -15.87
C LEU A 38 -13.15 4.12 -14.96
N VAL A 39 -13.68 5.23 -14.46
CA VAL A 39 -14.87 5.21 -13.61
C VAL A 39 -16.10 4.72 -14.38
N ASP A 40 -16.26 5.13 -15.64
CA ASP A 40 -17.35 4.62 -16.50
C ASP A 40 -17.28 3.10 -16.66
N SER A 41 -16.07 2.53 -16.82
CA SER A 41 -15.90 1.07 -16.91
C SER A 41 -16.29 0.35 -15.61
N LEU A 42 -16.04 0.95 -14.44
CA LEU A 42 -16.47 0.39 -13.14
C LEU A 42 -18.00 0.36 -13.01
N VAL A 43 -18.68 1.36 -13.56
CA VAL A 43 -20.15 1.44 -13.57
C VAL A 43 -20.73 0.44 -14.58
N GLN A 44 -20.18 0.39 -15.80
CA GLN A 44 -20.63 -0.52 -16.86
C GLN A 44 -20.47 -2.00 -16.48
N THR A 45 -19.45 -2.32 -15.67
CA THR A 45 -19.20 -3.67 -15.15
C THR A 45 -19.92 -3.96 -13.84
N HIS A 46 -20.75 -3.03 -13.35
CA HIS A 46 -21.53 -3.14 -12.12
C HIS A 46 -20.71 -3.31 -10.83
N VAL A 47 -19.42 -2.95 -10.86
CA VAL A 47 -18.60 -2.85 -9.64
C VAL A 47 -19.06 -1.67 -8.79
N VAL A 48 -19.50 -0.58 -9.44
CA VAL A 48 -20.07 0.60 -8.80
C VAL A 48 -21.47 0.82 -9.35
N ALA A 49 -22.44 1.07 -8.47
CA ALA A 49 -23.80 1.38 -8.89
C ALA A 49 -23.87 2.76 -9.57
N ALA A 50 -24.54 2.84 -10.72
CA ALA A 50 -24.73 4.09 -11.45
C ALA A 50 -25.52 5.11 -10.61
N GLY A 51 -25.09 6.36 -10.59
CA GLY A 51 -25.68 7.45 -9.82
C GLY A 51 -25.44 7.36 -8.31
N SER A 52 -24.61 6.43 -7.85
CA SER A 52 -24.32 6.27 -6.42
C SER A 52 -23.42 7.38 -5.87
N ARG A 53 -23.47 7.55 -4.54
CA ARG A 53 -22.54 8.44 -3.84
C ARG A 53 -21.09 7.98 -3.99
N LEU A 54 -20.85 6.66 -4.01
CA LEU A 54 -19.54 6.09 -4.33
C LEU A 54 -19.05 6.51 -5.72
N GLU A 55 -19.88 6.43 -6.76
CA GLU A 55 -19.50 6.89 -8.11
C GLU A 55 -19.09 8.37 -8.07
N ALA A 56 -19.91 9.22 -7.45
CA ALA A 56 -19.62 10.65 -7.34
C ALA A 56 -18.29 10.94 -6.62
N ALA A 57 -17.97 10.18 -5.58
CA ALA A 57 -16.69 10.30 -4.87
C ALA A 57 -15.52 9.85 -5.75
N LEU A 58 -15.62 8.70 -6.43
CA LEU A 58 -14.58 8.20 -7.33
C LEU A 58 -14.30 9.16 -8.49
N ARG A 59 -15.33 9.82 -9.04
CA ARG A 59 -15.14 10.82 -10.10
C ARG A 59 -14.35 12.06 -9.67
N ARG A 60 -14.26 12.34 -8.37
CA ARG A 60 -13.50 13.49 -7.83
C ARG A 60 -12.03 13.18 -7.55
N VAL A 61 -11.66 11.90 -7.49
CA VAL A 61 -10.31 11.47 -7.15
C VAL A 61 -9.65 10.87 -8.38
N ASP A 62 -8.94 11.68 -9.15
CA ASP A 62 -8.20 11.19 -10.31
C ASP A 62 -7.11 10.22 -9.87
N ARG A 63 -7.26 8.94 -10.22
CA ARG A 63 -6.27 7.88 -9.91
C ARG A 63 -4.88 8.27 -10.39
N GLY A 64 -4.81 8.99 -11.50
CA GLY A 64 -3.60 9.52 -12.09
C GLY A 64 -2.73 10.28 -11.10
N ASP A 65 -3.33 11.06 -10.20
CA ASP A 65 -2.58 11.91 -9.26
C ASP A 65 -1.82 11.12 -8.19
N PHE A 66 -2.17 9.84 -8.03
CA PHE A 66 -1.66 8.92 -7.02
C PHE A 66 -0.69 7.87 -7.60
N VAL A 67 -0.45 7.91 -8.91
CA VAL A 67 0.46 6.97 -9.58
C VAL A 67 1.87 7.54 -9.58
N ALA A 68 2.86 6.67 -9.37
CA ALA A 68 4.26 7.08 -9.34
C ALA A 68 4.75 7.61 -10.72
N PRO A 69 5.67 8.58 -10.76
CA PRO A 69 6.01 9.34 -11.98
C PRO A 69 6.55 8.51 -13.15
N GLN A 70 7.02 7.28 -12.92
CA GLN A 70 7.47 6.37 -13.98
C GLN A 70 6.34 5.92 -14.91
N PHE A 71 5.08 5.95 -14.44
CA PHE A 71 3.92 5.58 -15.25
C PHE A 71 3.38 6.80 -16.01
N ARG A 72 4.06 7.17 -17.09
CA ARG A 72 3.70 8.36 -17.90
C ARG A 72 2.57 8.10 -18.89
N ASN A 73 2.37 6.84 -19.30
CA ASN A 73 1.35 6.48 -20.27
C ASN A 73 -0.04 6.48 -19.63
N SER A 74 -1.00 7.17 -20.26
CA SER A 74 -2.38 7.26 -19.78
C SER A 74 -3.04 5.88 -19.63
N SER A 75 -2.88 5.00 -20.62
CA SER A 75 -3.44 3.65 -20.59
C SER A 75 -2.89 2.82 -19.43
N GLU A 76 -1.65 3.08 -19.00
CA GLU A 76 -1.06 2.38 -17.85
C GLU A 76 -1.61 2.90 -16.52
N ARG A 77 -1.72 4.24 -16.36
CA ARG A 77 -2.21 4.87 -15.12
C ARG A 77 -3.64 4.44 -14.78
N TYR A 78 -4.46 4.25 -15.81
CA TYR A 78 -5.88 3.92 -15.69
C TYR A 78 -6.19 2.45 -16.01
N ALA A 79 -5.18 1.58 -16.14
CA ALA A 79 -5.39 0.15 -16.28
C ALA A 79 -5.88 -0.47 -14.96
N ASN A 80 -6.74 -1.49 -15.04
CA ASN A 80 -7.15 -2.27 -13.88
C ASN A 80 -6.10 -3.28 -13.42
N ARG A 81 -4.93 -2.79 -13.00
CA ARG A 81 -3.84 -3.59 -12.46
C ARG A 81 -3.12 -2.87 -11.33
N PRO A 82 -2.44 -3.60 -10.43
CA PRO A 82 -1.57 -2.97 -9.45
C PRO A 82 -0.41 -2.26 -10.15
N LEU A 83 -0.05 -1.07 -9.67
CA LEU A 83 1.10 -0.31 -10.17
C LEU A 83 2.10 -0.12 -9.04
N LYS A 84 3.40 -0.26 -9.31
CA LYS A 84 4.44 -0.13 -8.27
C LYS A 84 4.52 1.29 -7.73
N VAL A 85 4.67 1.42 -6.41
CA VAL A 85 4.96 2.69 -5.74
C VAL A 85 6.20 2.46 -4.88
N GLY A 86 7.29 3.14 -5.22
CA GLY A 86 8.60 2.86 -4.65
C GLY A 86 9.08 1.42 -4.93
N THR A 87 9.84 0.86 -4.00
CA THR A 87 10.37 -0.51 -4.09
C THR A 87 9.47 -1.55 -3.42
N GLU A 88 8.74 -1.14 -2.37
CA GLU A 88 8.08 -2.05 -1.44
C GLU A 88 6.56 -2.16 -1.61
N ALA A 89 5.92 -1.30 -2.42
CA ALA A 89 4.47 -1.21 -2.46
C ALA A 89 3.86 -1.16 -3.85
N THR A 90 2.56 -1.39 -3.90
CA THR A 90 1.73 -1.16 -5.09
C THR A 90 0.50 -0.34 -4.75
N ILE A 91 0.08 0.54 -5.65
CA ILE A 91 -1.29 1.04 -5.65
C ILE A 91 -2.19 -0.08 -6.17
N SER A 92 -3.18 -0.50 -5.37
CA SER A 92 -4.10 -1.59 -5.71
C SER A 92 -4.93 -1.28 -6.95
N THR A 93 -5.58 -2.30 -7.51
CA THR A 93 -6.43 -2.12 -8.69
C THR A 93 -7.58 -1.14 -8.41
N PRO A 94 -8.01 -0.34 -9.39
CA PRO A 94 -9.17 0.53 -9.22
C PRO A 94 -10.45 -0.26 -8.88
N GLN A 95 -10.61 -1.47 -9.42
CA GLN A 95 -11.70 -2.38 -9.03
C GLN A 95 -11.66 -2.70 -7.53
N HIS A 96 -10.48 -3.05 -7.00
CA HIS A 96 -10.34 -3.39 -5.58
C HIS A 96 -10.67 -2.19 -4.68
N HIS A 97 -10.19 -0.98 -5.02
CA HIS A 97 -10.56 0.23 -4.28
C HIS A 97 -12.08 0.46 -4.28
N ALA A 98 -12.74 0.31 -5.44
CA ALA A 98 -14.19 0.48 -5.54
C ALA A 98 -14.95 -0.56 -4.68
N GLN A 99 -14.52 -1.82 -4.70
CA GLN A 99 -15.12 -2.89 -3.89
C GLN A 99 -14.97 -2.63 -2.38
N VAL A 100 -13.78 -2.24 -1.94
CA VAL A 100 -13.51 -1.88 -0.54
C VAL A 100 -14.34 -0.68 -0.10
N LEU A 101 -14.35 0.39 -0.90
CA LEU A 101 -15.13 1.59 -0.59
C LEU A 101 -16.63 1.29 -0.57
N GLY A 102 -17.15 0.47 -1.49
CA GLY A 102 -18.55 0.06 -1.49
C GLY A 102 -18.91 -0.77 -0.24
N ALA A 103 -18.02 -1.66 0.19
CA ALA A 103 -18.23 -2.44 1.42
C ALA A 103 -18.22 -1.56 2.68
N LEU A 104 -17.43 -0.49 2.69
CA LEU A 104 -17.29 0.45 3.81
C LEU A 104 -18.22 1.67 3.72
N GLU A 105 -18.87 1.91 2.58
CA GLU A 105 -19.70 3.08 2.32
C GLU A 105 -20.74 3.35 3.42
N PRO A 106 -21.43 2.34 3.99
CA PRO A 106 -22.35 2.56 5.11
C PRO A 106 -21.71 3.23 6.34
N HIS A 107 -20.40 3.06 6.53
CA HIS A 107 -19.61 3.61 7.65
C HIS A 107 -18.77 4.83 7.25
N LEU A 108 -18.97 5.35 6.04
CA LEU A 108 -18.33 6.56 5.50
C LEU A 108 -19.40 7.63 5.24
N GLN A 109 -20.06 8.10 6.30
CA GLN A 109 -21.10 9.14 6.24
C GLN A 109 -20.53 10.52 6.56
N LEU A 110 -21.33 11.57 6.26
CA LEU A 110 -20.93 12.95 6.53
C LEU A 110 -20.55 13.16 8.01
N GLY A 111 -19.40 13.77 8.25
CA GLY A 111 -18.87 14.03 9.59
C GLY A 111 -18.16 12.86 10.25
N MET A 112 -18.10 11.69 9.61
CA MET A 112 -17.45 10.51 10.18
C MET A 112 -15.93 10.59 10.07
N THR A 113 -15.29 9.77 10.90
CA THR A 113 -13.84 9.62 10.99
C THR A 113 -13.42 8.26 10.45
N ALA A 114 -12.40 8.24 9.59
CA ALA A 114 -11.90 7.01 8.99
C ALA A 114 -10.38 6.88 9.11
N VAL A 115 -9.88 5.65 9.03
CA VAL A 115 -8.44 5.36 8.92
C VAL A 115 -8.18 4.31 7.85
N ASP A 116 -7.12 4.54 7.09
CA ASP A 116 -6.58 3.66 6.05
C ASP A 116 -5.17 3.21 6.46
N VAL A 117 -5.04 1.95 6.89
CA VAL A 117 -3.78 1.34 7.34
C VAL A 117 -3.08 0.66 6.17
N GLY A 118 -1.84 1.04 5.90
CA GLY A 118 -1.15 0.73 4.65
C GLY A 118 -1.64 1.62 3.51
N CYS A 119 -1.77 2.93 3.77
CA CYS A 119 -2.39 3.87 2.83
C CYS A 119 -1.60 4.04 1.52
N GLY A 120 -0.31 3.72 1.50
CA GLY A 120 0.53 3.69 0.31
C GLY A 120 0.51 5.00 -0.47
N SER A 121 -0.18 5.01 -1.60
CA SER A 121 -0.32 6.22 -2.42
C SER A 121 -1.22 7.30 -1.83
N GLY A 122 -2.14 6.96 -0.92
CA GLY A 122 -3.15 7.87 -0.36
C GLY A 122 -4.44 8.01 -1.18
N VAL A 123 -4.61 7.25 -2.27
CA VAL A 123 -5.82 7.37 -3.13
C VAL A 123 -7.12 7.00 -2.40
N LEU A 124 -7.08 5.99 -1.52
CA LEU A 124 -8.25 5.57 -0.76
C LEU A 124 -8.59 6.60 0.32
N VAL A 125 -7.57 7.19 0.96
CA VAL A 125 -7.73 8.34 1.87
C VAL A 125 -8.47 9.47 1.17
N ALA A 126 -8.05 9.87 -0.04
CA ALA A 126 -8.72 10.92 -0.80
C ALA A 126 -10.19 10.59 -1.12
N ALA A 127 -10.47 9.35 -1.52
CA ALA A 127 -11.84 8.91 -1.80
C ALA A 127 -12.72 8.94 -0.54
N MET A 128 -12.18 8.48 0.60
CA MET A 128 -12.87 8.53 1.88
C MET A 128 -13.15 9.97 2.31
N VAL A 129 -12.24 10.94 2.08
CA VAL A 129 -12.47 12.37 2.40
C VAL A 129 -13.71 12.89 1.68
N HIS A 130 -13.89 12.56 0.39
CA HIS A 130 -15.09 12.97 -0.35
C HIS A 130 -16.37 12.31 0.15
N LEU A 131 -16.29 11.10 0.72
CA LEU A 131 -17.45 10.40 1.29
C LEU A 131 -17.85 10.95 2.67
N VAL A 132 -16.87 11.20 3.54
CA VAL A 132 -17.13 11.76 4.89
C VAL A 132 -17.41 13.26 4.87
N GLY A 133 -17.15 13.92 3.74
CA GLY A 133 -17.50 15.33 3.51
C GLY A 133 -16.76 16.31 4.42
N PRO A 134 -17.08 17.63 4.35
CA PRO A 134 -16.27 18.69 4.95
C PRO A 134 -16.11 18.65 6.48
N LEU A 135 -17.00 17.96 7.19
CA LEU A 135 -16.98 17.83 8.64
C LEU A 135 -16.28 16.55 9.12
N GLY A 136 -15.95 15.64 8.19
CA GLY A 136 -15.26 14.40 8.50
C GLY A 136 -13.75 14.52 8.35
N SER A 137 -13.04 13.49 8.82
CA SER A 137 -11.59 13.40 8.70
C SER A 137 -11.13 11.98 8.41
N VAL A 138 -9.99 11.87 7.73
CA VAL A 138 -9.41 10.59 7.33
C VAL A 138 -7.93 10.55 7.65
N THR A 139 -7.51 9.51 8.38
CA THR A 139 -6.11 9.27 8.69
C THR A 139 -5.53 8.20 7.76
N GLY A 140 -4.45 8.50 7.06
CA GLY A 140 -3.62 7.50 6.40
C GLY A 140 -2.50 7.05 7.34
N VAL A 141 -2.22 5.75 7.40
CA VAL A 141 -1.10 5.19 8.15
C VAL A 141 -0.24 4.38 7.20
N ASP A 142 1.06 4.61 7.18
CA ASP A 142 2.00 3.75 6.46
C ASP A 142 3.27 3.54 7.27
N ILE A 143 3.93 2.40 7.06
CA ILE A 143 5.18 2.05 7.73
C ILE A 143 6.39 2.63 7.00
N VAL A 144 6.30 2.87 5.68
CA VAL A 144 7.42 3.33 4.87
C VAL A 144 7.45 4.86 4.82
N PRO A 145 8.52 5.53 5.30
CA PRO A 145 8.60 6.99 5.32
C PRO A 145 8.39 7.65 3.94
N ASP A 146 8.93 7.05 2.89
CA ASP A 146 8.77 7.56 1.52
C ASP A 146 7.32 7.46 1.03
N LEU A 147 6.57 6.44 1.45
CA LEU A 147 5.14 6.33 1.14
C LEU A 147 4.32 7.34 1.93
N VAL A 148 4.68 7.63 3.18
CA VAL A 148 4.06 8.71 3.96
C VAL A 148 4.24 10.06 3.26
N ALA A 149 5.46 10.38 2.81
CA ALA A 149 5.72 11.59 2.05
C ALA A 149 4.95 11.62 0.71
N PHE A 150 4.99 10.52 -0.03
CA PHE A 150 4.29 10.37 -1.30
C PHE A 150 2.77 10.56 -1.15
N ALA A 151 2.16 9.94 -0.15
CA ALA A 151 0.74 10.09 0.15
C ALA A 151 0.37 11.54 0.48
N ARG A 152 1.16 12.24 1.32
CA ARG A 152 0.93 13.65 1.65
C ARG A 152 0.96 14.53 0.39
N ASP A 153 1.94 14.34 -0.47
CA ASP A 153 2.07 15.11 -1.70
C ASP A 153 0.91 14.84 -2.67
N ASN A 154 0.50 13.58 -2.81
CA ASN A 154 -0.64 13.21 -3.66
C ASN A 154 -1.94 13.81 -3.12
N LEU A 155 -2.17 13.74 -1.80
CA LEU A 155 -3.35 14.31 -1.15
C LEU A 155 -3.40 15.83 -1.31
N HIS A 156 -2.27 16.54 -1.17
CA HIS A 156 -2.20 17.97 -1.42
C HIS A 156 -2.54 18.34 -2.87
N ARG A 157 -2.09 17.55 -3.84
CA ARG A 157 -2.41 17.79 -5.26
C ARG A 157 -3.87 17.51 -5.57
N SER A 158 -4.41 16.39 -5.09
CA SER A 158 -5.75 15.92 -5.42
C SER A 158 -6.86 16.70 -4.69
N LEU A 159 -6.71 16.93 -3.38
CA LEU A 159 -7.73 17.58 -2.56
C LEU A 159 -7.55 19.11 -2.47
N GLY A 160 -6.36 19.60 -2.83
CA GLY A 160 -5.92 20.95 -2.53
C GLY A 160 -5.42 21.10 -1.09
N LYS A 161 -4.48 22.04 -0.89
CA LYS A 161 -3.76 22.22 0.39
C LYS A 161 -4.69 22.46 1.58
N ALA A 162 -5.74 23.26 1.41
CA ALA A 162 -6.65 23.61 2.51
C ALA A 162 -7.40 22.39 3.02
N VAL A 163 -8.05 21.62 2.12
CA VAL A 163 -8.81 20.42 2.46
C VAL A 163 -7.90 19.36 3.06
N ALA A 164 -6.74 19.10 2.43
CA ALA A 164 -5.78 18.13 2.94
C ALA A 164 -5.30 18.51 4.36
N ALA A 165 -4.95 19.78 4.61
CA ALA A 165 -4.48 20.21 5.92
C ALA A 165 -5.55 20.10 7.03
N THR A 166 -6.84 20.23 6.71
CA THR A 166 -7.92 20.21 7.71
C THR A 166 -8.60 18.86 7.87
N GLN A 167 -8.62 18.04 6.81
CA GLN A 167 -9.41 16.81 6.77
C GLN A 167 -8.55 15.55 6.71
N THR A 168 -7.24 15.66 6.46
CA THR A 168 -6.36 14.50 6.43
C THR A 168 -5.22 14.61 7.42
N GLN A 169 -4.77 13.43 7.86
CA GLN A 169 -3.50 13.26 8.54
C GLN A 169 -2.84 12.03 7.92
N VAL A 170 -1.51 12.08 7.72
CA VAL A 170 -0.75 10.89 7.32
C VAL A 170 0.30 10.62 8.38
N VAL A 171 0.27 9.42 8.95
CA VAL A 171 1.04 9.01 10.13
C VAL A 171 2.05 7.92 9.73
N LEU A 172 3.25 8.03 10.29
CA LEU A 172 4.27 6.99 10.18
C LEU A 172 4.05 5.94 11.29
N SER A 173 3.88 4.68 10.91
CA SER A 173 3.80 3.54 11.81
C SER A 173 5.18 2.91 12.01
N SER A 174 5.41 2.28 13.17
CA SER A 174 6.56 1.41 13.41
C SER A 174 6.26 -0.08 13.16
N GLY A 175 5.12 -0.40 12.55
CA GLY A 175 4.69 -1.75 12.14
C GLY A 175 3.54 -2.33 12.97
N LYS A 176 3.34 -3.65 12.88
CA LYS A 176 2.20 -4.38 13.49
C LYS A 176 1.94 -4.09 14.97
N LYS A 177 2.98 -3.71 15.73
CA LYS A 177 2.87 -3.46 17.19
C LYS A 177 2.38 -2.06 17.52
N ASP A 178 2.69 -1.07 16.69
CA ASP A 178 2.32 0.31 16.91
C ASP A 178 2.07 1.01 15.56
N LEU A 179 0.79 1.35 15.35
CA LEU A 179 0.32 2.05 14.16
C LEU A 179 0.74 3.54 14.15
N GLY A 180 1.33 4.05 15.22
CA GLY A 180 1.65 5.47 15.40
C GLY A 180 0.41 6.33 15.66
N LEU A 181 -0.75 5.70 15.86
CA LEU A 181 -2.02 6.38 16.11
C LEU A 181 -2.06 6.93 17.55
N PRO A 182 -2.62 8.14 17.78
CA PRO A 182 -2.76 8.67 19.13
C PRO A 182 -3.51 7.72 20.06
N CYS A 183 -3.07 7.64 21.32
CA CYS A 183 -3.72 6.82 22.33
C CYS A 183 -5.21 7.20 22.45
N GLY A 184 -6.08 6.18 22.46
CA GLY A 184 -7.53 6.39 22.54
C GLY A 184 -8.22 6.77 21.23
N SER A 185 -7.51 6.82 20.09
CA SER A 185 -8.13 7.05 18.79
C SER A 185 -9.26 6.06 18.51
N ARG A 186 -10.37 6.56 17.95
CA ARG A 186 -11.54 5.76 17.56
C ARG A 186 -12.09 6.25 16.21
N TYR A 187 -12.44 5.32 15.33
CA TYR A 187 -12.90 5.57 13.97
C TYR A 187 -14.25 4.92 13.71
N ASP A 188 -15.05 5.54 12.85
CA ASP A 188 -16.30 4.97 12.32
C ASP A 188 -15.98 3.93 11.23
N CYS A 189 -14.89 4.14 10.49
CA CYS A 189 -14.45 3.28 9.41
C CYS A 189 -12.96 2.96 9.52
N ILE A 190 -12.60 1.68 9.37
CA ILE A 190 -11.22 1.22 9.30
C ILE A 190 -11.06 0.40 8.03
N HIS A 191 -10.10 0.79 7.19
CA HIS A 191 -9.57 -0.06 6.14
C HIS A 191 -8.16 -0.49 6.50
N VAL A 192 -7.85 -1.76 6.28
CA VAL A 192 -6.48 -2.30 6.35
C VAL A 192 -6.13 -2.79 4.95
N GLY A 193 -5.27 -2.06 4.24
CA GLY A 193 -4.86 -2.35 2.86
C GLY A 193 -3.79 -3.43 2.72
N VAL A 194 -3.34 -3.99 3.84
CA VAL A 194 -2.34 -5.04 3.94
C VAL A 194 -2.90 -6.26 4.67
N ALA A 195 -2.45 -7.45 4.29
CA ALA A 195 -2.94 -8.69 4.87
C ALA A 195 -2.39 -8.93 6.26
N VAL A 196 -3.26 -9.39 7.16
CA VAL A 196 -2.88 -9.96 8.46
C VAL A 196 -3.02 -11.47 8.43
N GLU A 197 -2.20 -12.16 9.21
CA GLU A 197 -2.05 -13.61 9.12
C GLU A 197 -3.06 -14.34 10.00
N THR A 198 -3.39 -13.75 11.15
CA THR A 198 -4.25 -14.39 12.15
C THR A 198 -5.51 -13.58 12.43
N LYS A 199 -6.56 -14.30 12.84
CA LYS A 199 -7.82 -13.69 13.29
C LYS A 199 -7.61 -12.73 14.47
N ALA A 200 -6.71 -13.06 15.40
CA ALA A 200 -6.37 -12.19 16.52
C ALA A 200 -5.74 -10.88 16.04
N GLU A 201 -4.88 -10.92 15.03
CA GLU A 201 -4.32 -9.70 14.43
C GLU A 201 -5.41 -8.83 13.79
N ALA A 202 -6.36 -9.43 13.07
CA ALA A 202 -7.50 -8.72 12.50
C ALA A 202 -8.41 -8.11 13.59
N GLU A 203 -8.66 -8.85 14.67
CA GLU A 203 -9.54 -8.42 15.76
C GLU A 203 -8.94 -7.29 16.60
N ARG A 204 -7.61 -7.10 16.62
CA ARG A 204 -6.99 -5.96 17.31
C ARG A 204 -7.53 -4.62 16.81
N PHE A 205 -7.83 -4.49 15.51
CA PHE A 205 -8.37 -3.23 14.97
C PHE A 205 -9.75 -2.86 15.55
N LEU A 206 -10.48 -3.80 16.16
CA LEU A 206 -11.76 -3.52 16.84
C LEU A 206 -11.61 -2.60 18.06
N GLU A 207 -10.39 -2.47 18.61
CA GLU A 207 -10.09 -1.52 19.68
C GLU A 207 -10.18 -0.07 19.21
N TYR A 208 -9.82 0.19 17.94
CA TYR A 208 -9.94 1.50 17.30
C TYR A 208 -11.32 1.73 16.70
N LEU A 209 -12.21 0.72 16.68
CA LEU A 209 -13.51 0.83 16.03
C LEU A 209 -14.58 1.31 17.01
N LYS A 210 -15.30 2.37 16.65
CA LYS A 210 -16.49 2.85 17.37
C LYS A 210 -17.63 1.82 17.29
N PRO A 211 -18.54 1.76 18.28
CA PRO A 211 -19.83 1.09 18.10
C PRO A 211 -20.56 1.67 16.87
N GLY A 212 -21.13 0.80 16.03
CA GLY A 212 -21.69 1.12 14.72
C GLY A 212 -20.68 1.16 13.57
N GLY A 213 -19.38 1.08 13.88
CA GLY A 213 -18.31 1.20 12.88
C GLY A 213 -18.08 -0.07 12.05
N GLY A 214 -17.44 0.12 10.90
CA GLY A 214 -17.07 -0.95 9.97
C GLY A 214 -15.56 -1.07 9.76
N LEU A 215 -15.08 -2.31 9.65
CA LEU A 215 -13.70 -2.69 9.36
C LEU A 215 -13.67 -3.57 8.11
N VAL A 216 -12.71 -3.35 7.22
CA VAL A 216 -12.35 -4.29 6.16
C VAL A 216 -10.86 -4.60 6.24
N VAL A 217 -10.51 -5.90 6.22
CA VAL A 217 -9.14 -6.39 6.35
C VAL A 217 -8.94 -7.69 5.56
N PRO A 218 -7.86 -7.83 4.78
CA PRO A 218 -7.45 -9.11 4.20
C PRO A 218 -6.87 -10.01 5.30
N LEU A 219 -7.41 -11.23 5.42
CA LEU A 219 -6.98 -12.25 6.37
C LEU A 219 -6.42 -13.46 5.60
N GLY A 220 -5.16 -13.77 5.84
CA GLY A 220 -4.48 -14.91 5.24
C GLY A 220 -2.95 -14.78 5.30
N GLY A 221 -2.27 -15.89 5.05
CA GLY A 221 -0.80 -15.94 5.08
C GLY A 221 -0.13 -15.13 3.96
N PRO A 222 1.16 -14.83 4.11
CA PRO A 222 1.95 -14.19 3.06
C PRO A 222 2.04 -15.11 1.84
N ASN A 223 1.99 -14.52 0.64
CA ASN A 223 2.08 -15.23 -0.65
C ASN A 223 1.02 -16.31 -0.89
N THR A 224 -0.07 -16.30 -0.12
CA THR A 224 -1.23 -17.17 -0.31
C THR A 224 -2.46 -16.35 -0.63
N GLU A 225 -3.46 -16.99 -1.23
CA GLU A 225 -4.80 -16.42 -1.33
C GLU A 225 -5.34 -16.05 0.05
N GLN A 226 -5.84 -14.83 0.20
CA GLN A 226 -6.41 -14.30 1.43
C GLN A 226 -7.92 -14.10 1.26
N LYS A 227 -8.65 -14.02 2.38
CA LYS A 227 -10.05 -13.60 2.40
C LYS A 227 -10.15 -12.15 2.84
N LEU A 228 -10.81 -11.32 2.03
CA LEU A 228 -11.20 -9.99 2.45
C LEU A 228 -12.40 -10.10 3.39
N VAL A 229 -12.21 -9.76 4.65
CA VAL A 229 -13.24 -9.89 5.70
C VAL A 229 -13.76 -8.51 6.07
N LYS A 230 -15.08 -8.38 6.13
CA LYS A 230 -15.76 -7.23 6.74
C LYS A 230 -16.18 -7.57 8.17
N MET A 231 -15.91 -6.66 9.10
CA MET A 231 -16.43 -6.72 10.46
C MET A 231 -17.23 -5.46 10.77
N THR A 232 -18.36 -5.61 11.46
CA THR A 232 -19.16 -4.47 11.94
C THR A 232 -19.35 -4.60 13.44
N LYS A 233 -18.92 -3.59 14.20
CA LYS A 233 -19.12 -3.56 15.66
C LYS A 233 -20.50 -3.00 15.94
N LEU A 234 -21.38 -3.82 16.49
CA LEU A 234 -22.76 -3.42 16.81
C LEU A 234 -22.79 -2.54 18.05
N ALA A 235 -23.94 -1.91 18.30
CA ALA A 235 -24.13 -0.99 19.42
C ALA A 235 -23.97 -1.67 20.80
N ASP A 236 -24.29 -2.96 20.89
CA ASP A 236 -24.13 -3.79 22.09
C ASP A 236 -22.69 -4.31 22.29
N GLY A 237 -21.77 -3.96 21.38
CA GLY A 237 -20.37 -4.39 21.41
C GLY A 237 -20.10 -5.74 20.73
N THR A 238 -21.13 -6.46 20.28
CA THR A 238 -20.94 -7.68 19.48
C THR A 238 -20.43 -7.34 18.08
N VAL A 239 -19.88 -8.33 17.36
CA VAL A 239 -19.24 -8.12 16.05
C VAL A 239 -19.84 -9.05 15.01
N ASP A 240 -20.50 -8.48 14.00
CA ASP A 240 -20.89 -9.19 12.78
C ASP A 240 -19.68 -9.33 11.86
N LYS A 241 -19.47 -10.52 11.28
CA LYS A 241 -18.32 -10.85 10.44
C LYS A 241 -18.77 -11.52 9.16
N ARG A 242 -18.25 -11.05 8.02
CA ARG A 242 -18.60 -11.58 6.70
C ARG A 242 -17.38 -11.64 5.80
N ASP A 243 -17.20 -12.78 5.14
CA ASP A 243 -16.23 -12.92 4.06
C ASP A 243 -16.82 -12.27 2.80
N LEU A 244 -16.06 -11.36 2.19
CA LEU A 244 -16.49 -10.64 1.00
C LEU A 244 -16.05 -11.34 -0.27
N MET A 245 -14.74 -11.59 -0.40
CA MET A 245 -14.13 -12.18 -1.59
C MET A 245 -12.71 -12.64 -1.29
N SER A 246 -12.12 -13.36 -2.23
CA SER A 246 -10.70 -13.68 -2.21
C SER A 246 -9.84 -12.55 -2.78
N VAL A 247 -8.66 -12.32 -2.19
CA VAL A 247 -7.74 -11.24 -2.57
C VAL A 247 -6.27 -11.67 -2.46
N LEU A 248 -5.39 -10.87 -3.07
CA LEU A 248 -3.94 -10.95 -2.94
C LEU A 248 -3.41 -9.57 -2.57
N CYS A 249 -3.21 -9.35 -1.28
CA CYS A 249 -2.67 -8.13 -0.69
C CYS A 249 -1.26 -8.38 -0.14
N GLN A 250 -0.48 -7.31 -0.05
CA GLN A 250 0.84 -7.34 0.55
C GLN A 250 0.72 -7.58 2.07
N PRO A 251 1.65 -8.30 2.71
CA PRO A 251 1.56 -8.58 4.13
C PRO A 251 1.79 -7.31 4.97
N MET A 252 1.11 -7.22 6.11
CA MET A 252 1.39 -6.23 7.13
C MET A 252 2.76 -6.54 7.76
N LEU A 253 3.61 -5.53 7.93
CA LEU A 253 5.00 -5.71 8.33
C LEU A 253 5.21 -5.36 9.81
N ASP A 254 6.06 -6.12 10.51
CA ASP A 254 6.42 -5.87 11.91
C ASP A 254 7.31 -4.63 12.08
N SER A 255 8.12 -4.35 11.07
CA SER A 255 8.99 -3.19 10.95
C SER A 255 9.20 -2.93 9.46
N VAL A 256 9.67 -1.73 9.09
CA VAL A 256 10.13 -1.51 7.71
C VAL A 256 11.18 -2.58 7.45
N PRO A 257 11.03 -3.44 6.43
CA PRO A 257 12.09 -4.36 6.05
C PRO A 257 13.31 -3.47 5.93
N VAL A 258 14.37 -3.77 6.69
CA VAL A 258 15.65 -3.12 6.45
C VAL A 258 15.85 -3.33 4.98
N ALA A 259 15.70 -2.26 4.20
CA ALA A 259 16.01 -2.36 2.81
C ALA A 259 17.42 -2.92 2.86
N ILE A 260 17.66 -4.05 2.21
CA ILE A 260 18.91 -4.14 1.48
C ILE A 260 18.77 -2.97 0.52
N GLY A 261 19.05 -1.77 1.02
CA GLY A 261 19.05 -0.56 0.26
C GLY A 261 19.98 -0.96 -0.84
N ARG A 262 19.45 -1.06 -2.05
CA ARG A 262 20.34 -0.89 -3.18
C ARG A 262 20.69 0.58 -3.13
N GLU A 263 21.60 0.87 -2.20
CA GLU A 263 22.51 1.98 -2.22
C GLU A 263 22.81 2.18 -3.70
N THR A 264 22.43 3.34 -4.20
CA THR A 264 22.60 3.67 -5.60
C THR A 264 24.07 3.45 -5.96
N ARG A 265 24.38 3.25 -7.24
CA ARG A 265 25.79 3.08 -7.65
C ARG A 265 26.66 4.24 -7.13
N ALA A 266 26.11 5.45 -7.04
CA ALA A 266 26.76 6.63 -6.50
C ALA A 266 27.00 6.52 -4.98
N GLU A 267 25.96 6.21 -4.20
CA GLU A 267 26.09 6.03 -2.75
C GLU A 267 27.04 4.86 -2.41
N LYS A 268 27.03 3.77 -3.19
CA LYS A 268 27.93 2.61 -3.04
C LYS A 268 29.37 3.04 -3.25
N LEU A 269 29.60 3.82 -4.28
CA LEU A 269 30.92 4.33 -4.59
C LEU A 269 31.42 5.24 -3.46
N GLU A 270 30.59 6.17 -2.99
CA GLU A 270 30.93 7.09 -1.90
C GLU A 270 31.26 6.36 -0.59
N ARG A 271 30.44 5.38 -0.20
CA ARG A 271 30.68 4.56 1.00
C ARG A 271 31.99 3.77 0.89
N VAL A 272 32.23 3.10 -0.24
CA VAL A 272 33.43 2.28 -0.45
C VAL A 272 34.68 3.17 -0.51
N GLU A 273 34.62 4.34 -1.15
CA GLU A 273 35.71 5.33 -1.17
C GLU A 273 36.05 5.81 0.25
N LYS A 274 35.03 6.15 1.04
CA LYS A 274 35.21 6.57 2.43
C LYS A 274 35.81 5.47 3.30
N ALA A 275 35.36 4.22 3.14
CA ALA A 275 35.88 3.08 3.90
C ALA A 275 37.34 2.75 3.52
N LEU A 276 37.70 2.83 2.23
CA LEU A 276 39.08 2.65 1.79
C LEU A 276 40.00 3.77 2.28
N ALA A 277 39.51 5.01 2.35
CA ALA A 277 40.24 6.14 2.92
C ALA A 277 40.50 5.94 4.41
N GLN A 278 39.46 5.58 5.17
CA GLN A 278 39.58 5.31 6.61
C GLN A 278 40.58 4.17 6.88
N TRP A 279 40.48 3.06 6.15
CA TRP A 279 41.42 1.95 6.32
C TRP A 279 42.88 2.36 6.07
N ARG A 280 43.13 3.27 5.12
CA ARG A 280 44.49 3.79 4.87
C ARG A 280 45.00 4.63 6.03
N GLU A 281 44.14 5.47 6.60
CA GLU A 281 44.48 6.28 7.78
C GLU A 281 44.79 5.38 8.98
N ASP A 282 43.96 4.37 9.23
CA ASP A 282 44.15 3.42 10.33
C ASP A 282 45.45 2.62 10.14
N TYR A 283 45.73 2.15 8.92
CA TYR A 283 46.96 1.43 8.60
C TYR A 283 48.20 2.31 8.81
N GLU A 284 48.16 3.56 8.35
CA GLU A 284 49.26 4.53 8.53
C GLU A 284 49.52 4.83 10.01
N ALA A 285 48.46 4.96 10.81
CA ALA A 285 48.56 5.17 12.25
C ALA A 285 49.18 3.96 12.97
N GLU A 286 48.83 2.73 12.58
CA GLU A 286 49.33 1.51 13.19
C GLU A 286 50.77 1.16 12.77
N ASN A 287 51.13 1.40 11.50
CA ASN A 287 52.37 0.88 10.90
C ASN A 287 53.41 1.98 10.64
N GLY A 288 53.08 3.25 10.85
CA GLY A 288 53.98 4.39 10.64
C GLY A 288 54.39 4.60 9.17
N ARG A 289 53.71 3.96 8.23
CA ARG A 289 53.95 4.06 6.78
C ARG A 289 52.66 3.89 5.99
N LYS A 290 52.67 4.39 4.76
CA LYS A 290 51.56 4.17 3.81
C LYS A 290 51.41 2.69 3.46
N PRO A 291 50.18 2.17 3.31
CA PRO A 291 49.95 0.81 2.84
C PRO A 291 50.39 0.65 1.38
N THR A 292 51.05 -0.46 1.08
CA THR A 292 51.36 -0.90 -0.28
C THR A 292 50.19 -1.67 -0.88
N ARG A 293 50.29 -2.03 -2.17
CA ARG A 293 49.31 -2.89 -2.82
C ARG A 293 49.22 -4.27 -2.16
N ASP A 294 50.35 -4.83 -1.73
CA ASP A 294 50.39 -6.14 -1.09
C ASP A 294 49.75 -6.10 0.30
N ASP A 295 49.91 -5.00 1.04
CA ASP A 295 49.21 -4.80 2.32
C ASP A 295 47.69 -4.74 2.15
N LEU A 296 47.22 -4.05 1.09
CA LEU A 296 45.80 -3.96 0.76
C LEU A 296 45.22 -5.32 0.33
N LEU A 297 45.93 -6.05 -0.54
CA LEU A 297 45.47 -7.37 -1.02
C LEU A 297 45.57 -8.46 0.06
N GLY A 298 46.53 -8.34 0.97
CA GLY A 298 46.73 -9.23 2.11
C GLY A 298 45.76 -9.00 3.26
N ASN A 299 45.11 -7.83 3.33
CA ASN A 299 44.08 -7.53 4.31
C ASN A 299 42.69 -7.90 3.78
N ALA A 300 41.99 -8.82 4.46
CA ALA A 300 40.70 -9.34 3.99
C ALA A 300 39.64 -8.25 3.78
N VAL A 301 39.59 -7.26 4.68
CA VAL A 301 38.60 -6.17 4.61
C VAL A 301 38.95 -5.19 3.49
N ALA A 302 40.21 -4.77 3.40
CA ALA A 302 40.67 -3.82 2.37
C ALA A 302 40.61 -4.41 0.96
N ASN A 303 40.97 -5.69 0.80
CA ASN A 303 40.87 -6.39 -0.48
C ASN A 303 39.41 -6.48 -0.93
N GLN A 304 38.48 -6.83 -0.03
CA GLN A 304 37.05 -6.88 -0.36
C GLN A 304 36.53 -5.51 -0.82
N LEU A 305 36.85 -4.44 -0.08
CA LEU A 305 36.47 -3.07 -0.46
C LEU A 305 37.08 -2.65 -1.80
N PHE A 306 38.32 -3.05 -2.09
CA PHE A 306 38.97 -2.74 -3.36
C PHE A 306 38.34 -3.47 -4.56
N GLN A 307 37.97 -4.74 -4.40
CA GLN A 307 37.24 -5.47 -5.46
C GLN A 307 35.86 -4.86 -5.71
N GLU A 308 35.15 -4.45 -4.64
CA GLU A 308 33.86 -3.76 -4.74
C GLU A 308 34.00 -2.43 -5.47
N PHE A 309 35.02 -1.62 -5.11
CA PHE A 309 35.35 -0.36 -5.80
C PHE A 309 35.62 -0.57 -7.30
N ALA A 310 36.44 -1.57 -7.65
CA ALA A 310 36.79 -1.87 -9.04
C ALA A 310 35.59 -2.32 -9.87
N ALA A 311 34.66 -3.08 -9.27
CA ALA A 311 33.42 -3.50 -9.91
C ALA A 311 32.46 -2.31 -10.15
N LEU A 312 32.40 -1.36 -9.22
CA LEU A 312 31.54 -0.17 -9.30
C LEU A 312 32.01 0.87 -10.32
N ARG A 313 33.25 0.79 -10.81
CA ARG A 313 33.80 1.68 -11.85
C ARG A 313 33.70 1.14 -13.29
N LYS A 314 33.27 -0.11 -13.49
CA LYS A 314 32.97 -0.69 -14.82
C LYS A 314 31.60 -0.27 -15.34
#